data_AF-A0A1L7BGX4-F1
#
_entry.id   AF-A0A1L7BGX4-F1
#
_cell.length_a   1.000
_cell.length_b   1.000
_cell.length_c   1.000
_cell.angle_alpha   90.00
_cell.angle_beta   90.00
_cell.angle_gamma   90.00
#
_symmetry.space_group_name_H-M   'P 1'
#
loop_
_entity.id
_entity.type
_entity.pdbx_description
1 polymer ?
#
loop_
_entity_poly.entity_id
_entity_poly.type
_entity_poly.pdbx_seq_one_letter_code
_entity_poly.pdbx_strand_id
1 'polypeptide(L)'
;MKKLVLGLILFLSIAFSAEITITDLSPIVPEYSAVEFLVRNQIMELDINGNFKPSLLITRLDIAKILYTVIQKYSLDKLSELENVLLNINEDLKTYKAALNGVDKRMSLLEDSFSKTKMRFEEIERFVKKASETVLSEGAIEKIYEKLNNLDKEYAKKEDLNTLSAQISMISEIFNTQIKKFDEKIASIEKIGELEKKVNILNTELDELKTNFLEEQARNLAKFSKLNEQLGNIPSDVTNLNLMVSQLSKKITAIEDLYNKLGDLKPSDFEKLSKISEMETKINELYTMLSDLKSFSGDLDTLRQRLEGIDILTVRNVVNKFGIIENRYQQLEVRIQNLEDSFGKFDVYDQKIKEFEAKLSEIENKKIALDNISKISNDVEDLKKYKGESEKVLNVMTDKILEAENKINTLQIVSIVSVVISVLSLVVVFTK
;
A
#
# COMPACT_ATOMS: atom_id res chain seq x y z
N MET A 1 -192.86 130.60 -37.74
CA MET A 1 -191.57 131.19 -38.17
C MET A 1 -190.49 130.15 -37.98
N LYS A 2 -189.58 130.04 -38.95
CA LYS A 2 -188.13 129.83 -38.79
C LYS A 2 -187.72 128.60 -37.95
N LYS A 3 -187.04 127.61 -38.55
CA LYS A 3 -185.58 127.63 -38.84
C LYS A 3 -184.77 127.81 -37.53
N LEU A 4 -183.58 127.29 -37.29
CA LEU A 4 -182.48 126.96 -38.17
C LEU A 4 -181.46 126.20 -37.31
N VAL A 5 -180.77 125.25 -37.93
CA VAL A 5 -179.41 124.78 -37.58
C VAL A 5 -179.27 124.12 -36.20
N LEU A 6 -179.68 122.85 -36.20
CA LEU A 6 -179.11 121.78 -35.40
C LEU A 6 -177.80 121.27 -36.06
N GLY A 7 -176.87 122.20 -36.32
CA GLY A 7 -175.54 121.88 -36.82
C GLY A 7 -174.71 121.20 -35.75
N LEU A 8 -174.07 120.10 -36.18
CA LEU A 8 -172.93 119.42 -35.60
C LEU A 8 -173.20 118.45 -34.41
N ILE A 9 -173.08 117.11 -34.49
CA ILE A 9 -171.80 116.42 -34.70
C ILE A 9 -170.68 117.39 -34.90
N LEU A 10 -169.73 117.45 -34.00
CA LEU A 10 -168.46 118.04 -34.34
C LEU A 10 -168.50 119.59 -34.52
N PHE A 11 -168.94 120.36 -33.51
CA PHE A 11 -168.30 121.67 -33.20
C PHE A 11 -167.11 121.46 -32.31
N LEU A 12 -166.46 120.32 -32.40
CA LEU A 12 -165.20 120.36 -33.08
C LEU A 12 -164.84 118.87 -33.27
N SER A 13 -165.03 118.25 -34.44
CA SER A 13 -164.41 118.68 -35.68
C SER A 13 -163.68 119.98 -35.49
N ILE A 14 -162.41 119.82 -35.26
CA ILE A 14 -161.69 120.17 -36.46
C ILE A 14 -161.40 118.83 -37.16
N ALA A 15 -162.43 118.25 -37.80
CA ALA A 15 -162.57 117.99 -39.23
C ALA A 15 -163.55 118.90 -40.02
N PHE A 16 -163.25 119.04 -41.29
CA PHE A 16 -164.28 119.27 -42.28
C PHE A 16 -165.49 118.30 -42.11
N SER A 17 -166.73 118.75 -42.31
CA SER A 17 -168.01 118.07 -42.01
C SER A 17 -168.90 117.87 -43.27
N ALA A 18 -169.57 116.71 -43.41
CA ALA A 18 -170.58 116.39 -44.47
C ALA A 18 -171.65 115.37 -43.97
N GLU A 19 -172.94 115.59 -44.26
CA GLU A 19 -174.10 114.74 -43.85
C GLU A 19 -174.54 113.81 -45.00
N ILE A 20 -174.97 112.58 -44.69
CA ILE A 20 -175.31 111.54 -45.68
C ILE A 20 -176.82 111.35 -45.72
N THR A 21 -177.41 111.52 -46.91
CA THR A 21 -178.81 111.20 -47.17
C THR A 21 -178.94 110.29 -48.35
N ILE A 22 -179.87 109.38 -48.17
CA ILE A 22 -180.27 108.46 -49.20
C ILE A 22 -181.55 109.03 -49.81
N THR A 23 -181.44 109.61 -51.00
CA THR A 23 -182.48 110.47 -51.60
C THR A 23 -183.76 109.73 -52.02
N ASP A 24 -183.72 108.40 -52.12
CA ASP A 24 -184.83 107.56 -52.55
C ASP A 24 -185.42 106.65 -51.44
N LEU A 25 -184.87 106.67 -50.20
CA LEU A 25 -185.24 105.69 -49.17
C LEU A 25 -185.56 106.26 -47.76
N SER A 26 -186.56 105.63 -47.15
CA SER A 26 -187.24 106.10 -45.93
C SER A 26 -186.73 105.43 -44.63
N PRO A 27 -186.71 106.12 -43.46
CA PRO A 27 -186.08 105.61 -42.23
C PRO A 27 -186.90 104.62 -41.37
N ILE A 28 -188.18 104.37 -41.71
CA ILE A 28 -189.10 103.56 -40.90
C ILE A 28 -189.11 102.09 -41.35
N VAL A 29 -188.61 101.83 -42.55
CA VAL A 29 -188.51 100.48 -43.06
C VAL A 29 -187.32 99.76 -42.40
N PRO A 30 -187.48 98.47 -42.00
CA PRO A 30 -186.52 97.73 -41.17
C PRO A 30 -185.08 97.70 -41.71
N GLU A 31 -184.94 97.82 -43.03
CA GLU A 31 -183.68 97.68 -43.75
C GLU A 31 -182.74 98.89 -43.59
N TYR A 32 -183.27 100.07 -43.21
CA TYR A 32 -182.49 101.31 -43.12
C TYR A 32 -181.31 101.20 -42.14
N SER A 33 -181.53 100.63 -40.95
CA SER A 33 -180.48 100.54 -39.91
C SER A 33 -179.32 99.65 -40.32
N ALA A 34 -179.62 98.56 -41.04
CA ALA A 34 -178.61 97.66 -41.57
C ALA A 34 -177.78 98.35 -42.66
N VAL A 35 -178.44 99.02 -43.62
CA VAL A 35 -177.76 99.78 -44.68
C VAL A 35 -176.90 100.91 -44.07
N GLU A 36 -177.43 101.62 -43.08
CA GLU A 36 -176.71 102.65 -42.33
C GLU A 36 -175.45 102.10 -41.65
N PHE A 37 -175.55 100.99 -40.91
CA PHE A 37 -174.40 100.39 -40.23
C PHE A 37 -173.30 100.01 -41.23
N LEU A 38 -173.68 99.44 -42.37
CA LEU A 38 -172.73 98.98 -43.39
C LEU A 38 -172.04 100.16 -44.09
N VAL A 39 -172.77 101.20 -44.48
CA VAL A 39 -172.20 102.42 -45.08
C VAL A 39 -171.26 103.11 -44.08
N ARG A 40 -171.65 103.20 -42.81
CA ARG A 40 -170.88 103.91 -41.77
C ARG A 40 -169.55 103.26 -41.44
N ASN A 41 -169.50 101.93 -41.50
CA ASN A 41 -168.26 101.19 -41.30
C ASN A 41 -167.47 100.99 -42.61
N GLN A 42 -167.77 101.77 -43.64
CA GLN A 42 -167.08 101.78 -44.94
C GLN A 42 -167.14 100.43 -45.68
N ILE A 43 -168.28 99.76 -45.60
CA ILE A 43 -168.53 98.51 -46.31
C ILE A 43 -169.31 98.76 -47.62
N MET A 44 -169.98 99.92 -47.79
CA MET A 44 -170.76 100.31 -49.00
C MET A 44 -170.89 101.84 -49.21
N GLU A 45 -171.21 102.26 -50.45
CA GLU A 45 -171.16 103.68 -50.93
C GLU A 45 -172.45 104.12 -51.69
N LEU A 46 -172.60 105.44 -51.97
CA LEU A 46 -173.76 106.08 -52.63
C LEU A 46 -173.40 106.81 -53.95
N ASP A 47 -174.37 107.15 -54.82
CA ASP A 47 -174.14 107.79 -56.14
C ASP A 47 -174.16 109.34 -56.13
N ILE A 48 -173.92 109.96 -57.29
CA ILE A 48 -173.82 111.42 -57.46
C ILE A 48 -175.05 112.22 -57.03
N ASN A 49 -176.24 111.60 -57.00
CA ASN A 49 -177.48 112.23 -56.58
C ASN A 49 -177.85 111.88 -55.13
N GLY A 50 -177.00 111.12 -54.44
CA GLY A 50 -177.21 110.62 -53.07
C GLY A 50 -178.14 109.40 -52.99
N ASN A 51 -178.61 108.87 -54.12
CA ASN A 51 -179.53 107.76 -54.05
C ASN A 51 -178.77 106.52 -53.60
N PHE A 52 -179.45 105.68 -52.84
CA PHE A 52 -178.98 104.33 -52.72
C PHE A 52 -179.25 103.73 -54.08
N LYS A 53 -178.21 103.60 -54.88
CA LYS A 53 -178.23 102.61 -55.93
C LYS A 53 -177.85 101.30 -55.26
N PRO A 54 -178.80 100.42 -54.94
CA PRO A 54 -178.49 99.02 -54.71
C PRO A 54 -177.99 98.44 -56.04
N SER A 55 -176.73 98.71 -56.38
CA SER A 55 -176.11 98.17 -57.58
C SER A 55 -175.49 96.81 -57.29
N LEU A 56 -176.31 95.78 -57.54
CA LEU A 56 -176.02 94.43 -58.04
C LEU A 56 -175.35 93.36 -57.13
N LEU A 57 -176.14 92.31 -56.85
CA LEU A 57 -175.82 90.86 -56.70
C LEU A 57 -174.46 90.43 -56.09
N ILE A 58 -174.51 89.90 -54.86
CA ILE A 58 -173.42 89.15 -54.18
C ILE A 58 -173.14 87.78 -54.83
N THR A 59 -171.87 87.40 -54.96
CA THR A 59 -171.43 86.13 -55.59
C THR A 59 -171.06 85.05 -54.55
N ARG A 60 -171.03 83.77 -54.96
CA ARG A 60 -170.59 82.65 -54.08
C ARG A 60 -169.14 82.81 -53.58
N LEU A 61 -168.32 83.56 -54.32
CA LEU A 61 -166.94 83.87 -53.92
C LEU A 61 -166.91 84.74 -52.67
N ASP A 62 -167.82 85.71 -52.57
CA ASP A 62 -167.89 86.61 -51.43
C ASP A 62 -168.29 85.86 -50.17
N ILE A 63 -169.23 84.91 -50.29
CA ILE A 63 -169.61 84.01 -49.19
C ILE A 63 -168.41 83.14 -48.75
N ALA A 64 -167.65 82.58 -49.69
CA ALA A 64 -166.46 81.77 -49.36
C ALA A 64 -165.39 82.58 -48.61
N LYS A 65 -165.16 83.84 -49.00
CA LYS A 65 -164.23 84.74 -48.29
C LYS A 65 -164.70 85.04 -46.87
N ILE A 66 -166.01 85.24 -46.69
CA ILE A 66 -166.59 85.47 -45.36
C ILE A 66 -166.38 84.24 -44.48
N LEU A 67 -166.68 83.02 -44.97
CA LEU A 67 -166.48 81.77 -44.23
C LEU A 67 -165.02 81.52 -43.85
N TYR A 68 -164.09 81.70 -44.80
CA TYR A 68 -162.66 81.55 -44.54
C TYR A 68 -162.17 82.54 -43.47
N THR A 69 -162.67 83.78 -43.51
CA THR A 69 -162.34 84.80 -42.52
C THR A 69 -162.88 84.42 -41.13
N VAL A 70 -164.06 83.82 -41.03
CA VAL A 70 -164.61 83.34 -39.75
C VAL A 70 -163.76 82.21 -39.18
N ILE A 71 -163.39 81.20 -39.99
CA ILE A 71 -162.55 80.06 -39.54
C ILE A 71 -161.20 80.55 -39.02
N GLN A 72 -160.54 81.46 -39.76
CA GLN A 72 -159.27 82.07 -39.35
C GLN A 72 -159.41 82.93 -38.09
N LYS A 73 -160.44 83.80 -38.04
CA LYS A 73 -160.61 84.76 -36.93
C LYS A 73 -160.92 84.09 -35.60
N TYR A 74 -161.62 82.97 -35.60
CA TYR A 74 -161.93 82.20 -34.39
C TYR A 74 -161.01 80.99 -34.19
N SER A 75 -159.98 80.81 -35.04
CA SER A 75 -159.00 79.72 -34.95
C SER A 75 -159.63 78.34 -34.75
N LEU A 76 -160.74 78.09 -35.46
CA LEU A 76 -161.52 76.85 -35.31
C LEU A 76 -160.78 75.62 -35.83
N ASP A 77 -159.70 75.82 -36.59
CA ASP A 77 -158.76 74.80 -37.02
C ASP A 77 -157.92 74.21 -35.87
N LYS A 78 -157.79 74.92 -34.74
CA LYS A 78 -157.01 74.47 -33.57
C LYS A 78 -157.76 73.52 -32.61
N LEU A 79 -159.03 73.25 -32.87
CA LEU A 79 -159.83 72.35 -32.02
C LEU A 79 -159.29 70.90 -32.01
N SER A 80 -158.68 70.45 -33.11
CA SER A 80 -158.03 69.13 -33.18
C SER A 80 -156.72 69.04 -32.38
N GLU A 81 -156.04 70.15 -32.10
CA GLU A 81 -154.84 70.15 -31.26
C GLU A 81 -155.18 69.90 -29.79
N LEU A 82 -156.36 70.33 -29.33
CA LEU A 82 -156.81 70.16 -27.95
C LEU A 82 -157.05 68.69 -27.57
N GLU A 83 -157.48 67.87 -28.52
CA GLU A 83 -157.75 66.44 -28.34
C GLU A 83 -156.46 65.65 -28.06
N ASN A 84 -155.37 65.97 -28.78
CA ASN A 84 -154.07 65.34 -28.56
C ASN A 84 -153.44 65.73 -27.21
N VAL A 85 -153.66 66.97 -26.74
CA VAL A 85 -153.18 67.41 -25.42
C VAL A 85 -153.86 66.64 -24.28
N LEU A 86 -155.17 66.35 -24.40
CA LEU A 86 -155.92 65.60 -23.39
C LEU A 86 -155.45 64.14 -23.27
N LEU A 87 -155.07 63.50 -24.39
CA LEU A 87 -154.53 62.14 -24.39
C LEU A 87 -153.18 62.06 -23.66
N ASN A 88 -152.28 63.00 -23.91
CA ASN A 88 -150.97 63.05 -23.24
C ASN A 88 -151.09 63.26 -21.72
N ILE A 89 -152.00 64.13 -21.27
CA ILE A 89 -152.24 64.36 -19.84
C ILE A 89 -152.68 63.07 -19.11
N ASN A 90 -153.42 62.20 -19.78
CA ASN A 90 -153.89 60.94 -19.19
C ASN A 90 -152.77 59.89 -19.03
N GLU A 91 -151.83 59.82 -19.99
CA GLU A 91 -150.64 58.97 -19.86
C GLU A 91 -149.70 59.47 -18.75
N ASP A 92 -149.50 60.79 -18.68
CA ASP A 92 -148.72 61.41 -17.61
C ASP A 92 -149.32 61.11 -16.23
N LEU A 93 -150.64 61.18 -16.08
CA LEU A 93 -151.34 60.84 -14.83
C LEU A 93 -151.12 59.38 -14.40
N LYS A 94 -151.08 58.42 -15.34
CA LYS A 94 -150.71 57.02 -15.02
C LYS A 94 -149.29 56.94 -14.49
N THR A 95 -148.35 57.65 -15.13
CA THR A 95 -146.94 57.66 -14.75
C THR A 95 -146.74 58.29 -13.37
N TYR A 96 -147.39 59.43 -13.10
CA TYR A 96 -147.35 60.08 -11.78
C TYR A 96 -147.95 59.21 -10.66
N LYS A 97 -149.04 58.46 -10.94
CA LYS A 97 -149.63 57.54 -9.95
C LYS A 97 -148.71 56.38 -9.61
N ALA A 98 -147.98 55.84 -10.59
CA ALA A 98 -146.97 54.81 -10.35
C ALA A 98 -145.77 55.35 -9.55
N ALA A 99 -145.32 56.58 -9.84
CA ALA A 99 -144.26 57.25 -9.10
C ALA A 99 -144.66 57.51 -7.63
N LEU A 100 -145.90 57.96 -7.40
CA LEU A 100 -146.46 58.17 -6.05
C LEU A 100 -146.45 56.90 -5.19
N ASN A 101 -146.91 55.77 -5.75
CA ASN A 101 -146.83 54.48 -5.05
C ASN A 101 -145.37 54.08 -4.73
N GLY A 102 -144.42 54.43 -5.61
CA GLY A 102 -142.99 54.23 -5.36
C GLY A 102 -142.46 55.10 -4.21
N VAL A 103 -142.93 56.35 -4.10
CA VAL A 103 -142.57 57.26 -3.01
C VAL A 103 -143.12 56.76 -1.67
N ASP A 104 -144.38 56.33 -1.61
CA ASP A 104 -144.97 55.78 -0.38
C ASP A 104 -144.21 54.56 0.14
N LYS A 105 -143.80 53.67 -0.78
CA LYS A 105 -143.01 52.49 -0.42
C LYS A 105 -141.62 52.87 0.12
N ARG A 106 -140.99 53.91 -0.45
CA ARG A 106 -139.71 54.44 0.05
C ARG A 106 -139.88 55.16 1.40
N MET A 107 -141.00 55.85 1.61
CA MET A 107 -141.31 56.50 2.88
C MET A 107 -141.46 55.49 4.02
N SER A 108 -142.21 54.40 3.78
CA SER A 108 -142.36 53.32 4.76
C SER A 108 -141.03 52.66 5.13
N LEU A 109 -140.14 52.43 4.15
CA LEU A 109 -138.80 51.89 4.42
C LEU A 109 -137.90 52.88 5.19
N LEU A 110 -138.06 54.18 4.95
CA LEU A 110 -137.31 55.22 5.64
C LEU A 110 -137.75 55.35 7.10
N GLU A 111 -139.05 55.28 7.38
CA GLU A 111 -139.60 55.28 8.74
C GLU A 111 -139.08 54.08 9.56
N ASP A 112 -139.04 52.88 8.96
CA ASP A 112 -138.52 51.68 9.62
C ASP A 112 -137.02 51.80 9.92
N SER A 113 -136.26 52.40 9.00
CA SER A 113 -134.83 52.68 9.17
C SER A 113 -134.57 53.73 10.26
N PHE A 114 -135.41 54.76 10.33
CA PHE A 114 -135.33 55.79 11.37
C PHE A 114 -135.62 55.22 12.76
N SER A 115 -136.64 54.36 12.88
CA SER A 115 -136.97 53.68 14.14
C SER A 115 -135.81 52.80 14.64
N LYS A 116 -135.18 52.02 13.74
CA LYS A 116 -133.99 51.22 14.06
C LYS A 116 -132.80 52.06 14.51
N THR A 117 -132.59 53.21 13.87
CA THR A 117 -131.49 54.12 14.22
C THR A 117 -131.71 54.76 15.59
N LYS A 118 -132.94 55.16 15.88
CA LYS A 118 -133.32 55.69 17.20
C LYS A 118 -133.08 54.68 18.33
N MET A 119 -133.48 53.41 18.14
CA MET A 119 -133.22 52.36 19.13
C MET A 119 -131.72 52.16 19.40
N ARG A 120 -130.88 52.19 18.35
CA ARG A 120 -129.42 52.09 18.50
C ARG A 120 -128.82 53.27 19.26
N PHE A 121 -129.37 54.47 19.06
CA PHE A 121 -128.90 55.65 19.78
C PHE A 121 -129.19 55.55 21.29
N GLU A 122 -130.38 55.07 21.66
CA GLU A 122 -130.78 54.84 23.06
C GLU A 122 -129.94 53.74 23.75
N GLU A 123 -129.45 52.74 23.01
CA GLU A 123 -128.51 51.74 23.53
C GLU A 123 -127.11 52.32 23.79
N ILE A 124 -126.60 53.14 22.87
CA ILE A 124 -125.30 53.81 23.04
C ILE A 124 -125.34 54.76 24.24
N GLU A 125 -126.42 55.52 24.41
CA GLU A 125 -126.58 56.43 25.55
C GLU A 125 -126.58 55.67 26.89
N ARG A 126 -127.27 54.53 26.96
CA ARG A 126 -127.21 53.62 28.13
C ARG A 126 -125.81 53.07 28.37
N PHE A 127 -125.07 52.70 27.32
CA PHE A 127 -123.71 52.18 27.44
C PHE A 127 -122.74 53.24 27.95
N VAL A 128 -122.79 54.45 27.42
CA VAL A 128 -121.96 55.59 27.85
C VAL A 128 -122.24 55.95 29.31
N LYS A 129 -123.51 55.97 29.71
CA LYS A 129 -123.89 56.24 31.11
C LYS A 129 -123.31 55.19 32.07
N LYS A 130 -123.44 53.90 31.74
CA LYS A 130 -122.82 52.80 32.50
C LYS A 130 -121.29 52.89 32.57
N ALA A 131 -120.64 53.21 31.45
CA ALA A 131 -119.19 53.35 31.40
C ALA A 131 -118.70 54.52 32.28
N SER A 132 -119.41 55.65 32.27
CA SER A 132 -119.09 56.80 33.14
C SER A 132 -119.26 56.48 34.63
N GLU A 133 -120.30 55.73 35.00
CA GLU A 133 -120.53 55.30 36.39
C GLU A 133 -119.49 54.28 36.87
N THR A 134 -118.91 53.47 35.96
CA THR A 134 -117.92 52.44 36.27
C THR A 134 -116.49 52.98 36.38
N VAL A 135 -116.13 53.99 35.58
CA VAL A 135 -114.78 54.56 35.56
C VAL A 135 -114.56 55.62 36.65
N LEU A 136 -115.63 56.25 37.15
CA LEU A 136 -115.57 57.32 38.16
C LEU A 136 -115.84 56.85 39.60
N SER A 137 -116.00 55.54 39.86
CA SER A 137 -116.15 55.03 41.24
C SER A 137 -114.78 54.88 41.93
N GLU A 138 -114.59 55.53 43.08
CA GLU A 138 -113.36 55.55 43.92
C GLU A 138 -112.70 54.15 44.11
N GLY A 139 -113.48 53.08 44.20
CA GLY A 139 -112.96 51.71 44.43
C GLY A 139 -112.21 51.05 43.26
N ALA A 140 -112.26 51.60 42.04
CA ALA A 140 -111.50 51.07 40.91
C ALA A 140 -110.03 51.54 40.91
N ILE A 141 -109.77 52.75 41.41
CA ILE A 141 -108.43 53.34 41.49
C ILE A 141 -107.62 52.70 42.62
N GLU A 142 -108.26 52.39 43.75
CA GLU A 142 -107.61 51.75 44.91
C GLU A 142 -107.09 50.34 44.58
N LYS A 143 -107.83 49.56 43.77
CA LYS A 143 -107.39 48.23 43.29
C LYS A 143 -106.20 48.29 42.33
N ILE A 144 -106.03 49.40 41.60
CA ILE A 144 -104.86 49.60 40.74
C ILE A 144 -103.62 49.88 41.61
N TYR A 145 -103.76 50.68 42.68
CA TYR A 145 -102.68 50.92 43.64
C TYR A 145 -102.26 49.66 44.40
N GLU A 146 -103.21 48.81 44.83
CA GLU A 146 -102.88 47.51 45.44
C GLU A 146 -102.12 46.59 44.48
N LYS A 147 -102.52 46.55 43.20
CA LYS A 147 -101.79 45.75 42.20
C LYS A 147 -100.36 46.25 41.97
N LEU A 148 -100.15 47.57 41.92
CA LEU A 148 -98.82 48.17 41.78
C LEU A 148 -97.93 47.87 42.99
N ASN A 149 -98.48 47.97 44.21
CA ASN A 149 -97.74 47.70 45.43
C ASN A 149 -97.41 46.19 45.61
N ASN A 150 -98.27 45.30 45.11
CA ASN A 150 -98.00 43.87 45.08
C ASN A 150 -96.96 43.49 44.02
N LEU A 151 -96.95 44.13 42.85
CA LEU A 151 -95.89 43.99 41.85
C LEU A 151 -94.53 44.42 42.43
N ASP A 152 -94.46 45.54 43.15
CA ASP A 152 -93.21 46.01 43.77
C ASP A 152 -92.66 45.02 44.82
N LYS A 153 -93.54 44.34 45.56
CA LYS A 153 -93.16 43.27 46.50
C LYS A 153 -92.74 41.96 45.81
N GLU A 154 -93.30 41.65 44.66
CA GLU A 154 -92.95 40.46 43.87
C GLU A 154 -91.56 40.59 43.22
N TYR A 155 -91.17 41.82 42.83
CA TYR A 155 -89.82 42.14 42.35
C TYR A 155 -88.79 42.38 43.48
N ALA A 156 -89.23 42.59 44.73
CA ALA A 156 -88.36 42.73 45.89
C ALA A 156 -87.85 41.39 46.48
N LYS A 157 -87.97 40.26 45.78
CA LYS A 157 -87.34 38.98 46.16
C LYS A 157 -85.81 38.99 45.92
N LYS A 158 -85.11 39.91 46.58
CA LYS A 158 -83.64 39.98 46.66
C LYS A 158 -83.03 38.66 47.16
N GLU A 159 -83.80 37.89 47.90
CA GLU A 159 -83.43 36.57 48.43
C GLU A 159 -83.20 35.54 47.31
N ASP A 160 -83.97 35.56 46.21
CA ASP A 160 -83.78 34.66 45.07
C ASP A 160 -82.50 35.01 44.29
N LEU A 161 -82.20 36.30 44.14
CA LEU A 161 -80.94 36.78 43.52
C LEU A 161 -79.71 36.46 44.39
N ASN A 162 -79.84 36.60 45.71
CA ASN A 162 -78.77 36.22 46.65
C ASN A 162 -78.54 34.70 46.64
N THR A 163 -79.61 33.91 46.53
CA THR A 163 -79.54 32.44 46.43
C THR A 163 -78.87 32.03 45.11
N LEU A 164 -79.24 32.65 43.99
CA LEU A 164 -78.60 32.43 42.69
C LEU A 164 -77.11 32.82 42.72
N SER A 165 -76.76 33.94 43.35
CA SER A 165 -75.37 34.37 43.54
C SER A 165 -74.56 33.37 44.37
N ALA A 166 -75.13 32.86 45.46
CA ALA A 166 -74.50 31.82 46.28
C ALA A 166 -74.30 30.52 45.48
N GLN A 167 -75.27 30.11 44.67
CA GLN A 167 -75.16 28.96 43.77
C GLN A 167 -74.06 29.17 42.72
N ILE A 168 -73.96 30.35 42.11
CA ILE A 168 -72.90 30.70 41.14
C ILE A 168 -71.51 30.63 41.80
N SER A 169 -71.39 31.10 43.05
CA SER A 169 -70.14 31.00 43.81
C SER A 169 -69.75 29.55 44.10
N MET A 170 -70.70 28.72 44.57
CA MET A 170 -70.44 27.29 44.79
C MET A 170 -70.04 26.57 43.49
N ILE A 171 -70.73 26.86 42.38
CA ILE A 171 -70.40 26.30 41.06
C ILE A 171 -68.97 26.71 40.66
N SER A 172 -68.61 27.98 40.85
CA SER A 172 -67.27 28.48 40.53
C SER A 172 -66.19 27.82 41.38
N GLU A 173 -66.45 27.60 42.68
CA GLU A 173 -65.52 26.92 43.58
C GLU A 173 -65.34 25.44 43.20
N ILE A 174 -66.42 24.76 42.83
CA ILE A 174 -66.38 23.38 42.30
C ILE A 174 -65.56 23.32 41.02
N PHE A 175 -65.79 24.23 40.07
CA PHE A 175 -65.04 24.29 38.81
C PHE A 175 -63.54 24.54 39.06
N ASN A 176 -63.19 25.50 39.91
CA ASN A 176 -61.79 25.78 40.25
C ASN A 176 -61.10 24.57 40.88
N THR A 177 -61.80 23.85 41.76
CA THR A 177 -61.29 22.62 42.36
C THR A 177 -61.07 21.52 41.32
N GLN A 178 -61.97 21.39 40.34
CA GLN A 178 -61.79 20.44 39.24
C GLN A 178 -60.63 20.82 38.32
N ILE A 179 -60.48 22.09 37.96
CA ILE A 179 -59.36 22.58 37.16
C ILE A 179 -58.03 22.23 37.83
N LYS A 180 -57.90 22.50 39.13
CA LYS A 180 -56.69 22.14 39.88
C LYS A 180 -56.39 20.64 39.85
N LYS A 181 -57.41 19.78 39.97
CA LYS A 181 -57.26 18.32 39.83
C LYS A 181 -56.83 17.92 38.41
N PHE A 182 -57.28 18.63 37.38
CA PHE A 182 -56.84 18.40 36.01
C PHE A 182 -55.39 18.83 35.81
N ASP A 183 -54.97 19.97 36.34
CA ASP A 183 -53.58 20.43 36.29
C ASP A 183 -52.63 19.42 36.95
N GLU A 184 -53.00 18.89 38.12
CA GLU A 184 -52.22 17.83 38.80
C GLU A 184 -52.11 16.54 37.96
N LYS A 185 -53.19 16.17 37.25
CA LYS A 185 -53.17 15.04 36.31
C LYS A 185 -52.31 15.33 35.08
N ILE A 186 -52.35 16.54 34.53
CA ILE A 186 -51.51 16.97 33.41
C ILE A 186 -50.04 16.91 33.80
N ALA A 187 -49.66 17.41 34.98
CA ALA A 187 -48.29 17.30 35.50
C ALA A 187 -47.83 15.83 35.66
N SER A 188 -48.75 14.91 35.96
CA SER A 188 -48.45 13.48 35.99
C SER A 188 -48.24 12.89 34.59
N ILE A 189 -48.92 13.41 33.56
CA ILE A 189 -48.71 13.04 32.15
C ILE A 189 -47.35 13.53 31.67
N GLU A 190 -46.90 14.72 32.07
CA GLU A 190 -45.56 15.21 31.71
C GLU A 190 -44.44 14.27 32.20
N LYS A 191 -44.61 13.66 33.37
CA LYS A 191 -43.68 12.62 33.86
C LYS A 191 -43.63 11.38 32.96
N ILE A 192 -44.70 11.07 32.22
CA ILE A 192 -44.69 9.98 31.23
C ILE A 192 -43.73 10.32 30.08
N GLY A 193 -43.71 11.58 29.63
CA GLY A 193 -42.76 12.03 28.61
C GLY A 193 -41.30 11.93 29.06
N GLU A 194 -41.01 12.15 30.35
CA GLU A 194 -39.67 11.89 30.90
C GLU A 194 -39.33 10.39 30.95
N LEU A 195 -40.31 9.54 31.30
CA LEU A 195 -40.13 8.09 31.28
C LEU A 195 -39.88 7.58 29.86
N GLU A 196 -40.59 8.09 28.84
CA GLU A 196 -40.33 7.76 27.43
C GLU A 196 -38.90 8.11 27.02
N LYS A 197 -38.39 9.28 27.42
CA LYS A 197 -36.98 9.65 27.17
C LYS A 197 -36.01 8.67 27.83
N LYS A 198 -36.26 8.30 29.10
CA LYS A 198 -35.42 7.32 29.81
C LYS A 198 -35.47 5.94 29.15
N VAL A 199 -36.64 5.49 28.70
CA VAL A 199 -36.80 4.22 27.97
C VAL A 199 -36.03 4.25 26.64
N ASN A 200 -36.07 5.36 25.91
CA ASN A 200 -35.31 5.49 24.66
C ASN A 200 -33.79 5.47 24.89
N ILE A 201 -33.30 6.11 25.95
CA ILE A 201 -31.88 6.03 26.35
C ILE A 201 -31.52 4.59 26.70
N LEU A 202 -32.30 3.93 27.56
CA LEU A 202 -32.06 2.53 27.95
C LEU A 202 -32.07 1.58 26.75
N ASN A 203 -32.96 1.79 25.78
CA ASN A 203 -32.97 0.99 24.54
C ASN A 203 -31.68 1.18 23.72
N THR A 204 -31.19 2.42 23.64
CA THR A 204 -29.93 2.72 22.94
C THR A 204 -28.74 2.07 23.65
N GLU A 205 -28.66 2.19 24.98
CA GLU A 205 -27.63 1.54 25.79
C GLU A 205 -27.69 0.01 25.67
N LEU A 206 -28.90 -0.57 25.59
CA LEU A 206 -29.09 -2.00 25.40
C LEU A 206 -28.59 -2.47 24.03
N ASP A 207 -28.84 -1.71 22.96
CA ASP A 207 -28.36 -2.02 21.61
C ASP A 207 -26.83 -1.91 21.51
N GLU A 208 -26.23 -0.90 22.16
CA GLU A 208 -24.78 -0.79 22.26
C GLU A 208 -24.17 -1.95 23.04
N LEU A 209 -24.74 -2.31 24.19
CA LEU A 209 -24.28 -3.44 24.99
C LEU A 209 -24.36 -4.76 24.21
N LYS A 210 -25.45 -4.97 23.47
CA LYS A 210 -25.63 -6.15 22.61
C LYS A 210 -24.58 -6.20 21.51
N THR A 211 -24.30 -5.07 20.89
CA THR A 211 -23.27 -4.96 19.83
C THR A 211 -21.89 -5.29 20.40
N ASN A 212 -21.51 -4.67 21.52
CA ASN A 212 -20.23 -4.92 22.18
C ASN A 212 -20.08 -6.39 22.62
N PHE A 213 -21.15 -7.00 23.13
CA PHE A 213 -21.15 -8.42 23.50
C PHE A 213 -20.90 -9.34 22.30
N LEU A 214 -21.55 -9.07 21.16
CA LEU A 214 -21.37 -9.86 19.94
C LEU A 214 -19.96 -9.71 19.35
N GLU A 215 -19.41 -8.49 19.36
CA GLU A 215 -18.03 -8.23 18.92
C GLU A 215 -17.00 -8.96 19.79
N GLU A 216 -17.18 -8.95 21.12
CA GLU A 216 -16.27 -9.63 22.04
C GLU A 216 -16.36 -11.15 21.91
N GLN A 217 -17.57 -11.70 21.69
CA GLN A 217 -17.77 -13.10 21.31
C GLN A 217 -17.01 -13.46 20.04
N ALA A 218 -17.12 -12.65 18.99
CA ALA A 218 -16.42 -12.88 17.72
C ALA A 218 -14.89 -12.83 17.89
N ARG A 219 -14.37 -11.87 18.67
CA ARG A 219 -12.94 -11.79 19.01
C ARG A 219 -12.46 -13.02 19.78
N ASN A 220 -13.25 -13.49 20.74
CA ASN A 220 -12.90 -14.67 21.53
C ASN A 220 -12.92 -15.95 20.67
N LEU A 221 -13.91 -16.12 19.79
CA LEU A 221 -13.93 -17.23 18.82
C LEU A 221 -12.69 -17.21 17.92
N ALA A 222 -12.28 -16.04 17.44
CA ALA A 222 -11.06 -15.91 16.64
C ALA A 222 -9.80 -16.30 17.43
N LYS A 223 -9.69 -15.88 18.70
CA LYS A 223 -8.59 -16.29 19.59
C LYS A 223 -8.59 -17.81 19.83
N PHE A 224 -9.75 -18.40 20.09
CA PHE A 224 -9.89 -19.85 20.26
C PHE A 224 -9.52 -20.62 18.99
N SER A 225 -9.93 -20.14 17.81
CA SER A 225 -9.56 -20.75 16.54
C SER A 225 -8.04 -20.77 16.34
N LYS A 226 -7.37 -19.64 16.61
CA LYS A 226 -5.90 -19.54 16.53
C LYS A 226 -5.20 -20.46 17.54
N LEU A 227 -5.70 -20.53 18.78
CA LEU A 227 -5.20 -21.46 19.78
C LEU A 227 -5.38 -22.92 19.35
N ASN A 228 -6.52 -23.25 18.73
CA ASN A 228 -6.81 -24.60 18.25
C ASN A 228 -5.90 -24.99 17.08
N GLU A 229 -5.59 -24.05 16.18
CA GLU A 229 -4.60 -24.25 15.12
C GLU A 229 -3.20 -24.50 15.70
N GLN A 230 -2.77 -23.69 16.67
CA GLN A 230 -1.50 -23.91 17.38
C GLN A 230 -1.46 -25.27 18.08
N LEU A 231 -2.52 -25.65 18.78
CA LEU A 231 -2.64 -26.94 19.45
C LEU A 231 -2.61 -28.10 18.44
N GLY A 232 -3.22 -27.91 17.25
CA GLY A 232 -3.22 -28.89 16.16
C GLY A 232 -1.84 -29.12 15.54
N ASN A 233 -0.92 -28.16 15.62
CA ASN A 233 0.44 -28.30 15.11
C ASN A 233 1.40 -29.02 16.07
N ILE A 234 1.12 -29.01 17.38
CA ILE A 234 1.97 -29.66 18.41
C ILE A 234 2.26 -31.15 18.12
N PRO A 235 1.29 -31.99 17.71
CA PRO A 235 1.56 -33.39 17.37
C PRO A 235 2.61 -33.56 16.25
N SER A 236 2.58 -32.68 15.24
CA SER A 236 3.57 -32.69 14.16
C SER A 236 4.95 -32.31 14.69
N ASP A 237 5.04 -31.26 15.50
CA ASP A 237 6.30 -30.82 16.11
C ASP A 237 6.90 -31.91 17.02
N VAL A 238 6.07 -32.57 17.83
CA VAL A 238 6.48 -33.71 18.67
C VAL A 238 6.97 -34.87 17.82
N THR A 239 6.30 -35.16 16.70
CA THR A 239 6.72 -36.21 15.77
C THR A 239 8.09 -35.90 15.17
N ASN A 240 8.32 -34.66 14.74
CA ASN A 240 9.61 -34.21 14.21
C ASN A 240 10.73 -34.29 15.26
N LEU A 241 10.45 -33.87 16.50
CA LEU A 241 11.37 -34.02 17.63
C LEU A 241 11.74 -35.49 17.87
N ASN A 242 10.75 -36.39 17.88
CA ASN A 242 11.00 -37.82 18.05
C ASN A 242 11.88 -38.41 16.93
N LEU A 243 11.69 -37.96 15.69
CA LEU A 243 12.56 -38.35 14.57
C LEU A 243 13.99 -37.87 14.77
N MET A 244 14.20 -36.62 15.19
CA MET A 244 15.54 -36.10 15.49
C MET A 244 16.21 -36.86 16.64
N VAL A 245 15.47 -37.16 17.72
CA VAL A 245 15.97 -37.96 18.85
C VAL A 245 16.36 -39.36 18.40
N SER A 246 15.56 -40.01 17.55
CA SER A 246 15.89 -41.32 16.98
C SER A 246 17.18 -41.27 16.14
N GLN A 247 17.36 -40.23 15.32
CA GLN A 247 18.59 -40.04 14.55
C GLN A 247 19.82 -39.81 15.44
N LEU A 248 19.69 -39.01 16.50
CA LEU A 248 20.74 -38.79 17.49
C LEU A 248 21.12 -40.09 18.21
N SER A 249 20.13 -40.88 18.63
CA SER A 249 20.36 -42.19 19.25
C SER A 249 21.17 -43.12 18.35
N LYS A 250 20.84 -43.19 17.04
CA LYS A 250 21.64 -43.97 16.07
C LYS A 250 23.09 -43.50 15.97
N LYS A 251 23.33 -42.19 16.00
CA LYS A 251 24.69 -41.63 15.98
C LYS A 251 25.46 -41.97 17.25
N ILE A 252 24.81 -41.93 18.42
CA ILE A 252 25.42 -42.33 19.69
C ILE A 252 25.86 -43.80 19.64
N THR A 253 24.98 -44.70 19.20
CA THR A 253 25.33 -46.12 19.06
C THR A 253 26.51 -46.33 18.09
N ALA A 254 26.56 -45.59 16.99
CA ALA A 254 27.71 -45.66 16.07
C ALA A 254 29.02 -45.17 16.71
N ILE A 255 28.97 -44.18 17.60
CA ILE A 255 30.13 -43.72 18.36
C ILE A 255 30.55 -44.77 19.39
N GLU A 256 29.60 -45.38 20.10
CA GLU A 256 29.87 -46.47 21.05
C GLU A 256 30.55 -47.66 20.35
N ASP A 257 30.07 -48.03 19.15
CA ASP A 257 30.71 -49.07 18.34
C ASP A 257 32.14 -48.71 17.94
N LEU A 258 32.40 -47.46 17.56
CA LEU A 258 33.76 -47.00 17.24
C LEU A 258 34.66 -47.00 18.49
N TYR A 259 34.14 -46.58 19.63
CA TYR A 259 34.85 -46.59 20.90
C TYR A 259 35.24 -48.02 21.31
N ASN A 260 34.31 -48.96 21.19
CA ASN A 260 34.57 -50.37 21.46
C ASN A 260 35.62 -50.94 20.50
N LYS A 261 35.53 -50.64 19.20
CA LYS A 261 36.56 -51.04 18.21
C LYS A 261 37.94 -50.47 18.52
N LEU A 262 38.01 -49.25 19.07
CA LEU A 262 39.27 -48.65 19.51
C LEU A 262 39.82 -49.37 20.75
N GLY A 263 38.94 -49.74 21.69
CA GLY A 263 39.29 -50.56 22.86
C GLY A 263 39.76 -51.98 22.49
N ASP A 264 39.24 -52.53 21.39
CA ASP A 264 39.63 -53.83 20.85
C ASP A 264 40.97 -53.83 20.08
N LEU A 265 41.62 -52.66 19.91
CA LEU A 265 42.98 -52.60 19.38
C LEU A 265 43.91 -53.38 20.31
N LYS A 266 44.47 -54.47 19.78
CA LYS A 266 45.28 -55.39 20.58
C LYS A 266 46.69 -54.84 20.77
N PRO A 267 47.40 -55.27 21.82
CA PRO A 267 48.85 -55.05 21.94
C PRO A 267 49.61 -55.43 20.66
N SER A 268 49.16 -56.45 19.92
CA SER A 268 49.73 -56.86 18.63
C SER A 268 49.68 -55.78 17.53
N ASP A 269 48.71 -54.86 17.58
CA ASP A 269 48.65 -53.73 16.63
C ASP A 269 49.67 -52.65 16.99
N PHE A 270 49.97 -52.48 18.28
CA PHE A 270 51.09 -51.65 18.74
C PHE A 270 52.45 -52.33 18.50
N GLU A 271 52.54 -53.66 18.57
CA GLU A 271 53.74 -54.42 18.22
C GLU A 271 54.11 -54.26 16.73
N LYS A 272 53.13 -54.12 15.83
CA LYS A 272 53.41 -53.82 14.42
C LYS A 272 54.13 -52.47 14.24
N LEU A 273 53.78 -51.45 15.03
CA LEU A 273 54.49 -50.17 15.04
C LEU A 273 55.93 -50.33 15.55
N SER A 274 56.15 -51.15 16.58
CA SER A 274 57.49 -51.48 17.07
C SER A 274 58.32 -52.19 15.98
N LYS A 275 57.74 -53.15 15.26
CA LYS A 275 58.41 -53.83 14.13
C LYS A 275 58.74 -52.88 12.98
N ILE A 276 57.90 -51.89 12.70
CA ILE A 276 58.21 -50.85 11.70
C ILE A 276 59.41 -50.02 12.14
N SER A 277 59.50 -49.63 13.41
CA SER A 277 60.65 -48.91 13.98
C SER A 277 61.96 -49.74 13.91
N GLU A 278 61.88 -51.03 14.22
CA GLU A 278 63.01 -51.96 14.04
C GLU A 278 63.43 -52.08 12.57
N MET A 279 62.47 -52.14 11.65
CA MET A 279 62.76 -52.15 10.20
C MET A 279 63.42 -50.85 9.74
N GLU A 280 62.97 -49.69 10.24
CA GLU A 280 63.58 -48.39 9.95
C GLU A 280 65.03 -48.34 10.41
N THR A 281 65.32 -48.88 11.61
CA THR A 281 66.68 -48.99 12.13
C THR A 281 67.56 -49.85 11.21
N LYS A 282 67.09 -51.03 10.80
CA LYS A 282 67.80 -51.91 9.86
C LYS A 282 68.01 -51.26 8.49
N ILE A 283 67.05 -50.49 8.00
CA ILE A 283 67.18 -49.74 6.75
C ILE A 283 68.31 -48.70 6.88
N ASN A 284 68.40 -47.99 8.00
CA ASN A 284 69.48 -47.04 8.26
C ASN A 284 70.85 -47.73 8.33
N GLU A 285 70.96 -48.90 8.97
CA GLU A 285 72.18 -49.70 8.97
C GLU A 285 72.60 -50.10 7.54
N LEU A 286 71.65 -50.52 6.70
CA LEU A 286 71.90 -50.84 5.30
C LEU A 286 72.39 -49.63 4.51
N TYR A 287 71.86 -48.43 4.77
CA TYR A 287 72.36 -47.19 4.16
C TYR A 287 73.81 -46.90 4.56
N THR A 288 74.17 -47.12 5.83
CA THR A 288 75.57 -47.00 6.28
C THR A 288 76.47 -48.00 5.57
N MET A 289 76.07 -49.28 5.51
CA MET A 289 76.85 -50.30 4.78
C MET A 289 77.03 -49.95 3.29
N LEU A 290 75.98 -49.41 2.65
CA LEU A 290 76.07 -48.96 1.26
C LEU A 290 77.06 -47.80 1.09
N SER A 291 77.10 -46.88 2.05
CA SER A 291 78.08 -45.79 2.08
C SER A 291 79.51 -46.31 2.22
N ASP A 292 79.74 -47.27 3.11
CA ASP A 292 81.05 -47.88 3.30
C ASP A 292 81.52 -48.63 2.05
N LEU A 293 80.62 -49.40 1.42
CA LEU A 293 80.88 -50.05 0.13
C LEU A 293 81.25 -49.05 -0.97
N LYS A 294 80.58 -47.90 -1.01
CA LYS A 294 80.89 -46.83 -1.96
C LYS A 294 82.27 -46.24 -1.70
N SER A 295 82.65 -46.05 -0.44
CA SER A 295 84.01 -45.61 -0.07
C SER A 295 85.05 -46.64 -0.51
N PHE A 296 84.82 -47.92 -0.21
CA PHE A 296 85.70 -49.02 -0.61
C PHE A 296 85.87 -49.12 -2.13
N SER A 297 84.80 -48.90 -2.89
CA SER A 297 84.87 -48.80 -4.36
C SER A 297 85.78 -47.65 -4.81
N GLY A 298 85.73 -46.50 -4.14
CA GLY A 298 86.63 -45.38 -4.42
C GLY A 298 88.10 -45.68 -4.10
N ASP A 299 88.36 -46.44 -3.03
CA ASP A 299 89.70 -46.94 -2.70
C ASP A 299 90.22 -47.90 -3.78
N LEU A 300 89.37 -48.78 -4.32
CA LEU A 300 89.72 -49.66 -5.44
C LEU A 300 90.03 -48.89 -6.72
N ASP A 301 89.25 -47.85 -7.05
CA ASP A 301 89.53 -46.99 -8.19
C ASP A 301 90.87 -46.27 -8.03
N THR A 302 91.20 -45.82 -6.82
CA THR A 302 92.50 -45.21 -6.50
C THR A 302 93.64 -46.23 -6.68
N LEU A 303 93.47 -47.47 -6.21
CA LEU A 303 94.45 -48.54 -6.41
C LEU A 303 94.65 -48.84 -7.90
N ARG A 304 93.55 -48.91 -8.66
CA ARG A 304 93.58 -49.12 -10.10
C ARG A 304 94.37 -48.01 -10.80
N GLN A 305 94.12 -46.74 -10.49
CA GLN A 305 94.87 -45.62 -11.07
C GLN A 305 96.37 -45.70 -10.75
N ARG A 306 96.73 -46.11 -9.53
CA ARG A 306 98.14 -46.33 -9.15
C ARG A 306 98.79 -47.44 -9.97
N LEU A 307 98.07 -48.52 -10.26
CA LEU A 307 98.54 -49.62 -11.11
C LEU A 307 98.65 -49.20 -12.58
N GLU A 308 97.67 -48.46 -13.10
CA GLU A 308 97.72 -47.88 -14.46
C GLU A 308 98.89 -46.88 -14.61
N GLY A 309 99.26 -46.17 -13.54
CA GLY A 309 100.43 -45.30 -13.49
C GLY A 309 101.78 -46.02 -13.54
N ILE A 310 101.82 -47.36 -13.38
CA ILE A 310 103.00 -48.16 -13.67
C ILE A 310 103.06 -48.36 -15.19
N ASP A 311 103.62 -47.39 -15.89
CA ASP A 311 103.73 -47.50 -17.34
C ASP A 311 104.74 -48.57 -17.76
N ILE A 312 104.57 -49.07 -18.99
CA ILE A 312 105.47 -50.08 -19.56
C ILE A 312 106.92 -49.57 -19.67
N LEU A 313 107.14 -48.25 -19.68
CA LEU A 313 108.47 -47.66 -19.69
C LEU A 313 109.16 -47.81 -18.33
N THR A 314 108.43 -47.72 -17.22
CA THR A 314 108.93 -47.90 -15.85
C THR A 314 109.36 -49.35 -15.64
N VAL A 315 108.52 -50.30 -16.04
CA VAL A 315 108.86 -51.73 -16.03
C VAL A 315 110.05 -52.01 -16.95
N ARG A 316 110.03 -51.48 -18.17
CA ARG A 316 111.15 -51.61 -19.13
C ARG A 316 112.45 -51.01 -18.58
N ASN A 317 112.38 -49.89 -17.86
CA ASN A 317 113.56 -49.26 -17.26
C ASN A 317 114.13 -50.11 -16.12
N VAL A 318 113.28 -50.73 -15.30
CA VAL A 318 113.70 -51.72 -14.28
C VAL A 318 114.34 -52.95 -14.94
N VAL A 319 113.71 -53.51 -15.98
CA VAL A 319 114.27 -54.63 -16.76
C VAL A 319 115.62 -54.28 -17.38
N ASN A 320 115.75 -53.08 -17.96
CA ASN A 320 117.03 -52.60 -18.49
C ASN A 320 118.09 -52.46 -17.39
N LYS A 321 117.73 -51.97 -16.20
CA LYS A 321 118.64 -51.93 -15.04
C LYS A 321 119.09 -53.34 -14.64
N PHE A 322 118.20 -54.33 -14.65
CA PHE A 322 118.58 -55.73 -14.42
C PHE A 322 119.54 -56.25 -15.50
N GLY A 323 119.30 -55.95 -16.78
CA GLY A 323 120.24 -56.31 -17.86
C GLY A 323 121.62 -55.64 -17.72
N ILE A 324 121.69 -54.41 -17.21
CA ILE A 324 122.96 -53.74 -16.86
C ILE A 324 123.65 -54.46 -15.69
N ILE A 325 122.90 -54.83 -14.64
CA ILE A 325 123.43 -55.57 -13.50
C ILE A 325 123.95 -56.94 -13.93
N GLU A 326 123.22 -57.66 -14.78
CA GLU A 326 123.63 -58.96 -15.30
C GLU A 326 124.93 -58.88 -16.11
N ASN A 327 125.08 -57.87 -16.98
CA ASN A 327 126.36 -57.60 -17.65
C ASN A 327 127.49 -57.32 -16.66
N ARG A 328 127.22 -56.52 -15.61
CA ARG A 328 128.23 -56.26 -14.57
C ARG A 328 128.60 -57.52 -13.79
N TYR A 329 127.64 -58.41 -13.54
CA TYR A 329 127.87 -59.69 -12.90
C TYR A 329 128.75 -60.59 -13.76
N GLN A 330 128.44 -60.74 -15.05
CA GLN A 330 129.26 -61.51 -16.00
C GLN A 330 130.70 -60.96 -16.09
N GLN A 331 130.87 -59.63 -16.12
CA GLN A 331 132.20 -59.03 -16.08
C GLN A 331 132.95 -59.32 -14.77
N LEU A 332 132.25 -59.32 -13.64
CA LEU A 332 132.83 -59.67 -12.35
C LEU A 332 133.27 -61.13 -12.33
N GLU A 333 132.46 -62.03 -12.88
CA GLU A 333 132.77 -63.46 -12.98
C GLU A 333 134.01 -63.71 -13.83
N VAL A 334 134.15 -63.04 -14.98
CA VAL A 334 135.40 -63.07 -15.77
C VAL A 334 136.59 -62.55 -14.98
N ARG A 335 136.43 -61.48 -14.18
CA ARG A 335 137.51 -60.97 -13.33
C ARG A 335 137.89 -61.96 -12.22
N ILE A 336 136.92 -62.66 -11.64
CA ILE A 336 137.17 -63.73 -10.65
C ILE A 336 137.92 -64.87 -11.32
N GLN A 337 137.51 -65.33 -12.50
CA GLN A 337 138.23 -66.37 -13.24
C GLN A 337 139.69 -65.98 -13.52
N ASN A 338 139.93 -64.75 -13.97
CA ASN A 338 141.29 -64.25 -14.19
C ASN A 338 142.12 -64.19 -12.89
N LEU A 339 141.47 -63.89 -11.75
CA LEU A 339 142.11 -63.93 -10.44
C LEU A 339 142.43 -65.36 -10.02
N GLU A 340 141.51 -66.30 -10.21
CA GLU A 340 141.73 -67.74 -9.95
C GLU A 340 142.89 -68.28 -10.79
N ASP A 341 142.95 -67.94 -12.08
CA ASP A 341 144.08 -68.31 -12.96
C ASP A 341 145.41 -67.71 -12.47
N SER A 342 145.37 -66.48 -11.96
CA SER A 342 146.54 -65.83 -11.36
C SER A 342 146.96 -66.51 -10.05
N PHE A 343 146.01 -66.98 -9.25
CA PHE A 343 146.27 -67.82 -8.08
C PHE A 343 146.87 -69.17 -8.45
N GLY A 344 146.43 -69.81 -9.54
CA GLY A 344 147.05 -71.04 -10.05
C GLY A 344 148.54 -70.87 -10.41
N LYS A 345 148.97 -69.66 -10.82
CA LYS A 345 150.41 -69.35 -10.98
C LYS A 345 151.15 -69.34 -9.64
N PHE A 346 150.48 -69.02 -8.53
CA PHE A 346 151.05 -69.08 -7.20
C PHE A 346 151.34 -70.52 -6.77
N ASP A 347 150.49 -71.48 -7.12
CA ASP A 347 150.77 -72.91 -6.90
C ASP A 347 152.02 -73.36 -7.67
N VAL A 348 152.20 -72.87 -8.89
CA VAL A 348 153.43 -73.11 -9.67
C VAL A 348 154.66 -72.46 -9.01
N TYR A 349 154.51 -71.28 -8.42
CA TYR A 349 155.58 -70.66 -7.64
C TYR A 349 155.88 -71.43 -6.35
N ASP A 350 154.87 -71.96 -5.66
CA ASP A 350 155.06 -72.81 -4.46
C ASP A 350 155.82 -74.10 -4.81
N GLN A 351 155.51 -74.72 -5.95
CA GLN A 351 156.30 -75.85 -6.47
C GLN A 351 157.75 -75.47 -6.75
N LYS A 352 158.01 -74.32 -7.39
CA LYS A 352 159.37 -73.82 -7.62
C LYS A 352 160.11 -73.52 -6.32
N ILE A 353 159.43 -73.01 -5.29
CA ILE A 353 160.01 -72.78 -3.97
C ILE A 353 160.43 -74.12 -3.34
N LYS A 354 159.57 -75.13 -3.34
CA LYS A 354 159.92 -76.49 -2.86
C LYS A 354 161.11 -77.08 -3.62
N GLU A 355 161.18 -76.85 -4.93
CA GLU A 355 162.31 -77.28 -5.76
C GLU A 355 163.62 -76.55 -5.38
N PHE A 356 163.54 -75.25 -5.06
CA PHE A 356 164.68 -74.49 -4.52
C PHE A 356 165.09 -74.96 -3.12
N GLU A 357 164.14 -75.26 -2.24
CA GLU A 357 164.43 -75.81 -0.90
C GLU A 357 165.16 -77.16 -1.00
N ALA A 358 164.73 -78.05 -1.90
CA ALA A 358 165.43 -79.30 -2.17
C ALA A 358 166.86 -79.08 -2.67
N LYS A 359 167.05 -78.13 -3.61
CA LYS A 359 168.38 -77.74 -4.10
C LYS A 359 169.26 -77.15 -2.98
N LEU A 360 168.68 -76.35 -2.09
CA LEU A 360 169.38 -75.81 -0.92
C LEU A 360 169.82 -76.90 0.04
N SER A 361 168.97 -77.89 0.31
CA SER A 361 169.33 -79.05 1.12
C SER A 361 170.45 -79.88 0.47
N GLU A 362 170.46 -80.01 -0.86
CA GLU A 362 171.56 -80.65 -1.58
C GLU A 362 172.88 -79.85 -1.47
N ILE A 363 172.82 -78.52 -1.53
CA ILE A 363 173.98 -77.64 -1.29
C ILE A 363 174.47 -77.77 0.16
N GLU A 364 173.56 -77.85 1.13
CA GLU A 364 173.92 -78.02 2.54
C GLU A 364 174.61 -79.36 2.79
N ASN A 365 174.15 -80.44 2.16
CA ASN A 365 174.85 -81.72 2.16
C ASN A 365 176.23 -81.65 1.48
N LYS A 366 176.36 -80.90 0.36
CA LYS A 366 177.67 -80.63 -0.26
C LYS A 366 178.58 -79.78 0.63
N LYS A 367 178.04 -78.87 1.45
CA LYS A 367 178.79 -78.11 2.46
C LYS A 367 179.30 -79.00 3.59
N ILE A 368 178.52 -79.99 4.04
CA ILE A 368 178.99 -81.01 5.00
C ILE A 368 180.15 -81.81 4.39
N ALA A 369 180.11 -82.13 3.09
CA ALA A 369 181.24 -82.74 2.39
C ALA A 369 182.47 -81.79 2.29
N LEU A 370 182.26 -80.47 2.26
CA LEU A 370 183.31 -79.45 2.31
C LEU A 370 183.97 -79.34 3.69
N ASP A 371 183.22 -79.51 4.78
CA ASP A 371 183.80 -79.57 6.14
C ASP A 371 184.72 -80.81 6.31
N ASN A 372 184.50 -81.89 5.56
CA ASN A 372 185.45 -83.01 5.51
C ASN A 372 186.77 -82.64 4.80
N ILE A 373 186.79 -81.62 3.92
CA ILE A 373 188.04 -81.05 3.34
C ILE A 373 188.84 -80.27 4.40
N SER A 374 188.18 -79.68 5.42
CA SER A 374 188.88 -79.04 6.55
C SER A 374 189.73 -80.05 7.36
N LYS A 375 189.30 -81.31 7.47
CA LYS A 375 190.14 -82.38 8.07
C LYS A 375 191.38 -82.68 7.22
N ILE A 376 191.24 -82.77 5.89
CA ILE A 376 192.37 -82.96 4.96
C ILE A 376 193.35 -81.78 5.04
N SER A 377 192.86 -80.55 5.26
CA SER A 377 193.71 -79.36 5.42
C SER A 377 194.63 -79.46 6.64
N ASN A 378 194.15 -80.02 7.76
CA ASN A 378 194.97 -80.23 8.96
C ASN A 378 196.02 -81.34 8.71
N ASP A 379 195.65 -82.42 8.02
CA ASP A 379 196.60 -83.49 7.65
C ASP A 379 197.74 -83.00 6.72
N VAL A 380 197.45 -82.04 5.83
CA VAL A 380 198.45 -81.40 4.96
C VAL A 380 199.42 -80.50 5.74
N GLU A 381 198.94 -79.84 6.79
CA GLU A 381 199.76 -78.95 7.62
C GLU A 381 200.77 -79.75 8.47
N ASP A 382 200.35 -80.91 8.99
CA ASP A 382 201.24 -81.87 9.67
C ASP A 382 202.30 -82.47 8.72
N LEU A 383 201.93 -82.79 7.47
CA LEU A 383 202.88 -83.23 6.44
C LEU A 383 203.92 -82.16 6.08
N LYS A 384 203.52 -80.88 6.07
CA LYS A 384 204.43 -79.74 5.85
C LYS A 384 205.49 -79.63 6.94
N LYS A 385 205.11 -79.91 8.19
CA LYS A 385 206.02 -79.93 9.34
C LYS A 385 207.03 -81.08 9.25
N TYR A 386 206.57 -82.29 8.91
CA TYR A 386 207.45 -83.44 8.64
C TYR A 386 208.44 -83.19 7.49
N LYS A 387 208.02 -82.52 6.42
CA LYS A 387 208.91 -82.14 5.30
C LYS A 387 210.02 -81.18 5.77
N GLY A 388 209.69 -80.15 6.55
CA GLY A 388 210.67 -79.17 7.05
C GLY A 388 211.70 -79.77 8.01
N GLU A 389 211.30 -80.77 8.81
CA GLU A 389 212.24 -81.53 9.65
C GLU A 389 213.16 -82.43 8.81
N SER A 390 212.64 -83.08 7.76
CA SER A 390 213.48 -83.85 6.81
C SER A 390 214.46 -82.98 6.03
N GLU A 391 214.08 -81.78 5.58
CA GLU A 391 214.99 -80.86 4.88
C GLU A 391 216.16 -80.41 5.76
N LYS A 392 215.92 -80.17 7.06
CA LYS A 392 217.00 -79.87 8.01
C LYS A 392 217.97 -81.04 8.19
N VAL A 393 217.46 -82.27 8.27
CA VAL A 393 218.30 -83.48 8.34
C VAL A 393 219.09 -83.66 7.04
N LEU A 394 218.48 -83.42 5.89
CA LEU A 394 219.13 -83.52 4.58
C LEU A 394 220.29 -82.54 4.44
N ASN A 395 220.10 -81.28 4.83
CA ASN A 395 221.16 -80.27 4.76
C ASN A 395 222.35 -80.61 5.67
N VAL A 396 222.11 -81.15 6.87
CA VAL A 396 223.18 -81.63 7.76
C VAL A 396 223.93 -82.82 7.13
N MET A 397 223.25 -83.68 6.37
CA MET A 397 223.89 -84.76 5.61
C MET A 397 224.72 -84.23 4.44
N THR A 398 224.20 -83.25 3.68
CA THR A 398 224.89 -82.61 2.55
C THR A 398 226.20 -81.96 3.00
N ASP A 399 226.20 -81.25 4.13
CA ASP A 399 227.43 -80.63 4.67
C ASP A 399 228.47 -81.68 5.06
N LYS A 400 228.04 -82.81 5.65
CA LYS A 400 228.93 -83.94 5.96
C LYS A 400 229.50 -84.64 4.71
N ILE A 401 228.73 -84.69 3.62
CA ILE A 401 229.19 -85.24 2.33
C ILE A 401 230.24 -84.31 1.71
N LEU A 402 230.02 -82.99 1.71
CA LEU A 402 230.97 -82.00 1.22
C LEU A 402 232.29 -82.02 1.99
N GLU A 403 232.25 -82.26 3.30
CA GLU A 403 233.47 -82.45 4.10
C GLU A 403 234.23 -83.73 3.71
N ALA A 404 233.52 -84.81 3.37
CA ALA A 404 234.12 -86.06 2.89
C ALA A 404 234.68 -85.93 1.46
N GLU A 405 234.00 -85.19 0.59
CA GLU A 405 234.43 -84.93 -0.79
C GLU A 405 235.73 -84.10 -0.83
N ASN A 406 235.85 -83.10 0.05
CA ASN A 406 237.10 -82.35 0.21
C ASN A 406 238.27 -83.22 0.70
N LYS A 407 238.02 -84.24 1.54
CA LYS A 407 239.03 -85.23 1.95
C LYS A 407 239.42 -86.18 0.80
N ILE A 408 238.46 -86.57 -0.05
CA ILE A 408 238.72 -87.42 -1.24
C ILE A 408 239.54 -86.66 -2.29
N ASN A 409 239.25 -85.39 -2.54
CA ASN A 409 240.00 -84.60 -3.50
C ASN A 409 241.46 -84.35 -3.05
N THR A 410 241.71 -84.20 -1.74
CA THR A 410 243.10 -84.17 -1.23
C THR A 410 243.82 -85.50 -1.50
N LEU A 411 243.12 -86.63 -1.39
CA LEU A 411 243.64 -87.97 -1.73
C LEU A 411 243.91 -88.15 -3.24
N GLN A 412 243.07 -87.61 -4.11
CA GLN A 412 243.29 -87.66 -5.56
C GLN A 412 244.47 -86.80 -6.01
N ILE A 413 244.67 -85.61 -5.40
CA ILE A 413 245.86 -84.78 -5.62
C ILE A 413 247.13 -85.56 -5.23
N VAL A 414 247.11 -86.33 -4.14
CA VAL A 414 248.22 -87.22 -3.74
C VAL A 414 248.42 -88.38 -4.72
N SER A 415 247.35 -88.97 -5.26
CA SER A 415 247.43 -90.09 -6.20
C SER A 415 247.88 -89.70 -7.62
N ILE A 416 247.59 -88.49 -8.10
CA ILE A 416 248.06 -88.07 -9.43
C ILE A 416 249.52 -87.66 -9.37
N VAL A 417 249.98 -87.08 -8.25
CA VAL A 417 251.40 -86.82 -7.97
C VAL A 417 252.21 -88.12 -7.80
N SER A 418 251.60 -89.28 -7.53
CA SER A 418 252.31 -90.57 -7.61
C SER A 418 252.38 -91.13 -9.04
N VAL A 419 251.42 -90.79 -9.91
CA VAL A 419 251.48 -91.09 -11.35
C VAL A 419 252.45 -90.14 -12.10
N VAL A 420 252.62 -88.88 -11.62
CA VAL A 420 253.76 -87.99 -11.94
C VAL A 420 255.09 -88.73 -11.92
N ILE A 421 255.27 -89.83 -11.20
CA ILE A 421 256.59 -90.47 -11.08
C ILE A 421 256.71 -91.72 -11.97
N SER A 422 255.59 -92.36 -12.32
CA SER A 422 255.59 -93.68 -12.97
C SER A 422 255.71 -93.61 -14.50
N VAL A 423 255.02 -92.66 -15.17
CA VAL A 423 255.06 -92.53 -16.64
C VAL A 423 256.35 -91.84 -17.12
N LEU A 424 256.88 -90.92 -16.32
CA LEU A 424 258.23 -90.35 -16.46
C LEU A 424 259.34 -91.44 -16.45
N SER A 425 259.05 -92.67 -16.01
CA SER A 425 259.99 -93.80 -15.98
C SER A 425 259.83 -94.83 -17.12
N LEU A 426 258.67 -94.91 -17.79
CA LEU A 426 258.37 -96.03 -18.71
C LEU A 426 258.70 -95.74 -20.19
N VAL A 427 258.53 -94.52 -20.70
CA VAL A 427 258.75 -94.26 -22.15
C VAL A 427 260.18 -93.80 -22.46
N VAL A 428 260.95 -93.36 -21.46
CA VAL A 428 262.42 -93.33 -21.55
C VAL A 428 263.00 -94.74 -21.84
N VAL A 429 262.24 -95.83 -21.60
CA VAL A 429 262.69 -97.22 -21.79
C VAL A 429 262.32 -97.80 -23.16
N PHE A 430 261.33 -97.25 -23.90
CA PHE A 430 260.74 -98.01 -25.03
C PHE A 430 261.16 -97.67 -26.47
N THR A 431 261.83 -96.56 -26.82
CA THR A 431 262.41 -96.42 -28.18
C THR A 431 263.32 -95.19 -28.30
N LYS A 432 264.61 -95.17 -28.67
CA LYS A 432 265.63 -96.14 -29.11
C LYS A 432 265.33 -97.14 -30.22
#